data_AF-A0A182SNG0-F1
#
_entry.id   AF-A0A182SNG0-F1
#
_cell.length_a   1.000
_cell.length_b   1.000
_cell.length_c   1.000
_cell.angle_alpha   90.00
_cell.angle_beta   90.00
_cell.angle_gamma   90.00
#
_symmetry.space_group_name_H-M   'P 1'
#
loop_
_entity.id
_entity.type
_entity.pdbx_description
1 polymer ?
#
loop_
_entity_poly.entity_id
_entity_poly.type
_entity_poly.pdbx_seq_one_letter_code
_entity_poly.pdbx_strand_id
1 'polypeptide(L)'
;MLLLSWRKRCAVKDILSQSTIAVTIEVRPRCLVPDTNCFVDYLPAIEMIAKAHPLYQLMVPIIVINELEGLSKGIRHLSPKQQTSAINELLTPVTKSFVLPIAPASVADTGVGTQTVNSVSLPSLQHAAKVAELSKKAIHFIKSRNPALKCVTTKGSILKTSNFTVEDDDGDLKSNDDRILETALNLCRHNVKEKQAGTRYLTLDVVLLTTDRNLRVKAISNDLPVRELPDFIKWAGLSA
;
A
#
# COMPACT_ATOMS: atom_id res chain seq x y z
N MET A 1 -21.18 9.43 -21.63
CA MET A 1 -21.23 9.99 -20.27
C MET A 1 -22.00 9.01 -19.38
N LEU A 2 -21.39 7.85 -19.09
CA LEU A 2 -22.02 6.76 -18.33
C LEU A 2 -21.90 7.05 -16.82
N LEU A 3 -22.92 6.66 -16.05
CA LEU A 3 -23.02 6.90 -14.61
C LEU A 3 -21.78 6.38 -13.85
N LEU A 4 -20.81 7.27 -13.56
CA LEU A 4 -19.60 6.96 -12.80
C LEU A 4 -19.87 7.00 -11.29
N SER A 5 -20.95 6.36 -10.87
CA SER A 5 -21.31 6.34 -9.46
C SER A 5 -21.99 5.05 -9.01
N TRP A 6 -21.63 4.61 -7.80
CA TRP A 6 -22.42 3.63 -7.07
C TRP A 6 -23.12 4.27 -5.87
N ARG A 7 -24.34 3.80 -5.58
CA ARG A 7 -25.16 4.29 -4.48
C ARG A 7 -25.27 3.24 -3.37
N LYS A 8 -25.09 3.68 -2.12
CA LYS A 8 -25.44 2.92 -0.91
C LYS A 8 -26.57 3.67 -0.19
N ARG A 9 -27.61 2.94 0.22
CA ARG A 9 -28.67 3.48 1.10
C ARG A 9 -28.44 2.95 2.51
N CYS A 10 -28.35 3.85 3.48
CA CYS A 10 -28.22 3.53 4.89
C CYS A 10 -29.30 4.27 5.68
N ALA A 11 -29.78 3.69 6.78
CA ALA A 11 -30.66 4.37 7.72
C ALA A 11 -29.89 4.61 9.02
N VAL A 12 -29.87 5.85 9.50
CA VAL A 12 -29.22 6.22 10.76
C VAL A 12 -30.29 6.57 11.77
N LYS A 13 -30.22 5.99 12.97
CA LYS A 13 -31.09 6.34 14.09
C LYS A 13 -30.53 7.58 14.76
N ASP A 14 -31.28 8.67 14.76
CA ASP A 14 -30.93 9.84 15.58
C ASP A 14 -31.50 9.63 17.00
N ILE A 15 -30.59 9.42 17.96
CA ILE A 15 -30.92 9.07 19.35
C ILE A 15 -31.69 10.21 20.04
N LEU A 16 -31.44 11.46 19.63
CA LEU A 16 -32.05 12.63 20.25
C LEU A 16 -33.49 12.87 19.78
N SER A 17 -33.89 12.32 18.63
CA SER A 17 -35.17 12.63 17.98
C SER A 17 -36.08 11.43 17.69
N GLN A 18 -35.71 10.20 18.12
CA GLN A 18 -36.42 8.94 17.82
C GLN A 18 -36.76 8.75 16.32
N SER A 19 -36.05 9.44 15.44
CA SER A 19 -36.34 9.50 14.02
C SER A 19 -35.29 8.71 13.23
N THR A 20 -35.74 7.91 12.27
CA THR A 20 -34.85 7.27 11.29
C THR A 20 -34.56 8.23 10.14
N ILE A 21 -33.31 8.65 10.00
CA ILE A 21 -32.87 9.48 8.88
C ILE A 21 -32.41 8.56 7.76
N ALA A 22 -33.04 8.67 6.58
CA ALA A 22 -32.55 8.02 5.38
C ALA A 22 -31.31 8.76 4.84
N VAL A 23 -30.24 8.02 4.60
CA VAL A 23 -28.98 8.52 4.02
C VAL A 23 -28.73 7.80 2.69
N THR A 24 -28.55 8.58 1.62
CA THR A 24 -28.10 8.06 0.33
C THR A 24 -26.68 8.52 0.07
N ILE A 25 -25.76 7.57 0.01
CA ILE A 25 -24.35 7.80 -0.30
C ILE A 25 -24.15 7.53 -1.78
N GLU A 26 -23.60 8.50 -2.49
CA GLU A 26 -23.23 8.43 -3.90
C GLU A 26 -21.71 8.53 -4.00
N VAL A 27 -21.02 7.49 -4.48
CA VAL A 27 -19.56 7.55 -4.67
C VAL A 27 -19.25 7.99 -6.08
N ARG A 28 -18.42 9.02 -6.26
CA ARG A 28 -17.96 9.57 -7.54
C ARG A 28 -16.43 9.66 -7.53
N PRO A 29 -15.72 8.58 -7.86
CA PRO A 29 -14.26 8.51 -7.70
C PRO A 29 -13.56 9.63 -8.49
N ARG A 30 -12.86 10.52 -7.77
CA ARG A 30 -12.01 11.57 -8.34
C ARG A 30 -10.62 11.52 -7.74
N CYS A 31 -10.55 11.32 -6.43
CA CYS A 31 -9.33 11.18 -5.66
C CYS A 31 -9.09 9.70 -5.35
N LEU A 32 -7.99 9.15 -5.83
CA LEU A 32 -7.66 7.74 -5.67
C LEU A 32 -6.44 7.61 -4.77
N VAL A 33 -6.57 6.88 -3.66
CA VAL A 33 -5.50 6.68 -2.67
C VAL A 33 -4.94 5.27 -2.84
N PRO A 34 -3.82 5.08 -3.55
CA PRO A 34 -3.15 3.77 -3.64
C PRO A 34 -2.32 3.45 -2.40
N ASP A 35 -2.26 2.16 -2.05
CA ASP A 35 -1.29 1.61 -1.10
C ASP A 35 0.05 1.26 -1.78
N THR A 36 1.00 0.73 -1.01
CA THR A 36 2.32 0.32 -1.51
C THR A 36 2.23 -0.82 -2.52
N ASN A 37 1.35 -1.79 -2.30
CA ASN A 37 1.17 -2.94 -3.20
C ASN A 37 0.64 -2.52 -4.57
N CYS A 38 -0.21 -1.48 -4.64
CA CYS A 38 -0.67 -0.92 -5.91
C CYS A 38 0.49 -0.49 -6.82
N PHE A 39 1.54 0.09 -6.24
CA PHE A 39 2.72 0.50 -6.99
C PHE A 39 3.65 -0.66 -7.33
N VAL A 40 3.85 -1.60 -6.41
CA VAL A 40 4.75 -2.74 -6.63
C VAL A 40 4.17 -3.70 -7.66
N ASP A 41 2.90 -4.08 -7.52
CA ASP A 41 2.28 -5.14 -8.32
C ASP A 41 1.58 -4.63 -9.57
N TYR A 42 1.13 -3.37 -9.56
CA TYR A 42 0.24 -2.84 -10.61
C TYR A 42 0.65 -1.48 -11.17
N LEU A 43 1.95 -1.17 -11.22
CA LEU A 43 2.46 0.08 -11.79
C LEU A 43 1.88 0.42 -13.18
N PRO A 44 1.74 -0.52 -14.14
CA PRO A 44 1.15 -0.20 -15.45
C PRO A 44 -0.30 0.30 -15.36
N ALA A 45 -1.09 -0.25 -14.45
CA ALA A 45 -2.47 0.19 -14.23
C ALA A 45 -2.50 1.58 -13.55
N ILE A 46 -1.58 1.85 -12.61
CA ILE A 46 -1.41 3.19 -12.04
C ILE A 46 -1.06 4.22 -13.14
N GLU A 47 -0.19 3.87 -14.08
CA GLU A 47 0.14 4.72 -15.22
C GLU A 47 -1.08 4.98 -16.13
N MET A 48 -1.94 3.98 -16.35
CA MET A 48 -3.18 4.15 -17.12
C MET A 48 -4.14 5.12 -16.43
N ILE A 49 -4.30 5.03 -15.11
CA ILE A 49 -5.09 5.99 -14.31
C ILE A 49 -4.49 7.39 -14.44
N ALA A 50 -3.16 7.52 -14.36
CA ALA A 50 -2.50 8.80 -14.48
C ALA A 50 -2.71 9.45 -15.86
N LYS A 51 -2.73 8.65 -16.94
CA LYS A 51 -3.04 9.12 -18.30
C LYS A 51 -4.48 9.62 -18.45
N ALA A 52 -5.40 9.17 -17.61
CA ALA A 52 -6.80 9.60 -17.61
C ALA A 52 -7.02 10.97 -16.92
N HIS A 53 -5.98 11.66 -16.48
CA HIS A 53 -6.07 13.01 -15.93
C HIS A 53 -6.75 13.98 -16.93
N PRO A 54 -7.70 14.86 -16.49
CA PRO A 54 -8.05 15.20 -15.11
C PRO A 54 -9.21 14.41 -14.49
N LEU A 55 -9.65 13.30 -15.09
CA LEU A 55 -10.76 12.50 -14.56
C LEU A 55 -10.44 11.92 -13.18
N TYR A 56 -9.21 11.43 -13.01
CA TYR A 56 -8.72 10.88 -11.75
C TYR A 56 -7.44 11.59 -11.30
N GLN A 57 -7.30 11.75 -10.00
CA GLN A 57 -6.14 12.30 -9.31
C GLN A 57 -5.63 11.24 -8.33
N LEU A 58 -4.39 10.80 -8.53
CA LEU A 58 -3.70 9.89 -7.61
C LEU A 58 -3.17 10.69 -6.42
N MET A 59 -3.66 10.37 -5.23
CA MET A 59 -3.34 10.98 -3.95
C MET A 59 -2.44 10.01 -3.18
N VAL A 60 -1.12 10.15 -3.33
CA VAL A 60 -0.12 9.20 -2.82
C VAL A 60 0.25 9.57 -1.37
N PRO A 61 -0.07 8.72 -0.38
CA PRO A 61 0.37 8.95 0.99
C PRO A 61 1.90 8.98 1.10
N ILE A 62 2.47 9.92 1.87
CA ILE A 62 3.93 9.99 2.08
C ILE A 62 4.45 8.68 2.68
N ILE A 63 3.67 8.01 3.54
CA ILE A 63 4.05 6.73 4.12
C ILE A 63 4.32 5.66 3.06
N VAL A 64 3.53 5.63 1.98
CA VAL A 64 3.74 4.72 0.83
C VAL A 64 5.06 5.03 0.11
N ILE A 65 5.40 6.32 -0.03
CA ILE A 65 6.68 6.73 -0.64
C ILE A 65 7.85 6.26 0.24
N ASN A 66 7.76 6.44 1.55
CA ASN A 66 8.78 6.00 2.50
C ASN A 66 8.97 4.47 2.47
N GLU A 67 7.88 3.70 2.41
CA GLU A 67 7.93 2.25 2.26
C GLU A 67 8.59 1.83 0.95
N LEU A 68 8.19 2.44 -0.18
CA LEU A 68 8.80 2.17 -1.47
C LEU A 68 10.31 2.48 -1.46
N GLU A 69 10.73 3.59 -0.83
CA GLU A 69 12.14 3.94 -0.66
C GLU A 69 12.89 2.91 0.18
N GLY A 70 12.28 2.39 1.25
CA GLY A 70 12.81 1.28 2.03
C GLY A 70 12.96 0.00 1.20
N LEU A 71 11.91 -0.40 0.49
CA LEU A 71 11.90 -1.58 -0.39
C LEU A 71 12.95 -1.49 -1.50
N SER A 72 13.14 -0.29 -2.08
CA SER A 72 14.09 -0.06 -3.17
C SER A 72 15.56 -0.31 -2.81
N LYS A 73 15.91 -0.20 -1.52
CA LYS A 73 17.25 -0.43 -0.98
C LYS A 73 17.55 -1.94 -0.80
N GLY A 74 16.53 -2.79 -0.81
CA GLY A 74 16.64 -4.24 -0.62
C GLY A 74 17.12 -4.65 0.78
N ILE A 75 17.59 -5.90 0.92
CA ILE A 75 18.02 -6.54 2.20
C ILE A 75 19.31 -5.91 2.80
N ARG A 76 19.82 -4.80 2.24
CA ARG A 76 21.10 -4.18 2.64
C ARG A 76 21.07 -3.45 3.99
N HIS A 77 20.01 -3.62 4.78
CA HIS A 77 19.92 -3.09 6.13
C HIS A 77 19.62 -4.19 7.16
N LEU A 78 20.36 -5.30 7.06
CA LEU A 78 20.66 -6.13 8.23
C LEU A 78 21.85 -5.51 8.95
N SER A 79 21.76 -5.34 10.26
CA SER A 79 22.80 -4.73 11.12
C SER A 79 24.21 -5.30 10.84
N PRO A 80 25.30 -4.52 11.06
CA PRO A 80 26.69 -4.89 10.69
C PRO A 80 27.26 -6.18 11.30
N LYS A 81 26.52 -6.90 12.15
CA LYS A 81 26.98 -8.15 12.80
C LYS A 81 26.81 -9.42 11.97
N GLN A 82 26.22 -9.37 10.77
CA GLN A 82 26.01 -10.55 9.90
C GLN A 82 26.71 -10.44 8.53
N GLN A 83 27.53 -9.41 8.31
CA GLN A 83 28.07 -9.08 6.99
C GLN A 83 29.31 -9.88 6.56
N THR A 84 29.94 -10.63 7.47
CA THR A 84 31.20 -11.34 7.21
C THR A 84 31.05 -12.70 6.51
N SER A 85 29.87 -13.31 6.46
CA SER A 85 29.69 -14.66 5.89
C SER A 85 29.09 -14.71 4.48
N ALA A 86 28.38 -13.68 4.02
CA ALA A 86 27.69 -13.72 2.72
C ALA A 86 28.56 -13.26 1.52
N ILE A 87 29.62 -12.47 1.75
CA ILE A 87 30.46 -11.95 0.64
C ILE A 87 31.39 -13.05 0.10
N ASN A 88 31.76 -14.04 0.90
CA ASN A 88 32.71 -15.09 0.49
C ASN A 88 32.08 -16.16 -0.45
N GLU A 89 30.76 -16.26 -0.54
CA GLU A 89 30.08 -17.29 -1.34
C GLU A 89 29.77 -16.85 -2.79
N LEU A 90 30.16 -15.63 -3.18
CA LEU A 90 29.93 -15.08 -4.52
C LEU A 90 31.12 -15.24 -5.50
N LEU A 91 32.25 -15.81 -5.06
CA LEU A 91 33.53 -15.70 -5.79
C LEU A 91 34.30 -17.00 -6.08
N THR A 92 33.71 -18.20 -5.96
CA THR A 92 34.41 -19.44 -6.36
C THR A 92 33.67 -20.23 -7.45
N PRO A 93 34.35 -20.61 -8.55
CA PRO A 93 33.77 -21.44 -9.59
C PRO A 93 33.69 -22.89 -9.12
N VAL A 94 32.55 -23.53 -9.39
CA VAL A 94 32.24 -24.93 -9.11
C VAL A 94 33.19 -25.85 -9.88
N THR A 95 34.09 -26.56 -9.19
CA THR A 95 34.66 -27.83 -9.68
C THR A 95 34.07 -28.99 -8.87
N LYS A 96 33.32 -29.84 -9.59
CA LYS A 96 32.75 -31.09 -9.10
C LYS A 96 33.84 -32.05 -8.62
N SER A 97 33.64 -32.65 -7.45
CA SER A 97 34.14 -34.00 -7.17
C SER A 97 33.24 -34.72 -6.16
N PHE A 98 32.70 -35.84 -6.64
CA PHE A 98 31.94 -36.86 -5.93
C PHE A 98 32.83 -37.57 -4.89
N VAL A 99 32.44 -37.62 -3.61
CA VAL A 99 32.92 -38.65 -2.66
C VAL A 99 31.83 -38.94 -1.62
N LEU A 100 31.48 -40.22 -1.44
CA LEU A 100 30.73 -40.79 -0.31
C LEU A 100 31.72 -41.28 0.77
N PRO A 101 31.41 -41.16 2.07
CA PRO A 101 31.38 -42.38 2.91
C PRO A 101 30.33 -42.34 4.06
N ILE A 102 29.53 -43.39 4.27
CA ILE A 102 29.71 -44.50 5.24
C ILE A 102 29.61 -44.08 6.72
N ALA A 103 28.50 -44.45 7.36
CA ALA A 103 28.31 -44.56 8.82
C ALA A 103 28.74 -45.98 9.29
N PRO A 104 29.06 -46.27 10.58
CA PRO A 104 28.14 -46.05 11.71
C PRO A 104 28.75 -45.81 13.13
N ALA A 105 27.82 -45.53 14.07
CA ALA A 105 27.77 -45.90 15.50
C ALA A 105 28.41 -45.02 16.62
N SER A 106 27.49 -44.42 17.42
CA SER A 106 27.37 -44.44 18.90
C SER A 106 28.46 -43.79 19.80
N VAL A 107 28.16 -42.72 20.56
CA VAL A 107 27.61 -42.69 21.95
C VAL A 107 27.73 -41.27 22.58
N ALA A 108 26.73 -40.92 23.41
CA ALA A 108 26.72 -40.02 24.59
C ALA A 108 27.00 -38.50 24.50
N ASP A 109 25.91 -37.75 24.74
CA ASP A 109 25.71 -36.71 25.77
C ASP A 109 26.69 -35.52 25.89
N THR A 110 26.18 -34.30 25.67
CA THR A 110 26.10 -33.16 26.64
C THR A 110 25.65 -31.92 25.86
N GLY A 111 24.63 -31.22 26.37
CA GLY A 111 23.92 -30.15 25.66
C GLY A 111 24.74 -28.90 25.32
N VAL A 112 24.51 -28.38 24.11
CA VAL A 112 24.59 -26.95 23.76
C VAL A 112 23.50 -26.68 22.72
N GLY A 113 22.62 -25.73 23.02
CA GLY A 113 21.55 -25.31 22.12
C GLY A 113 22.10 -24.71 20.83
N THR A 114 22.08 -25.48 19.76
CA THR A 114 22.38 -25.01 18.41
C THR A 114 21.25 -24.09 17.95
N GLN A 115 21.48 -22.78 18.01
CA GLN A 115 20.61 -21.80 17.36
C GLN A 115 20.67 -22.07 15.85
N THR A 116 19.54 -22.51 15.31
CA THR A 116 19.32 -22.67 13.87
C THR A 116 19.48 -21.32 13.18
N VAL A 117 20.60 -21.17 12.46
CA VAL A 117 20.81 -20.06 11.54
C VAL A 117 19.80 -20.22 10.41
N ASN A 118 18.77 -19.37 10.37
CA ASN A 118 17.76 -19.36 9.32
C ASN A 118 18.45 -19.11 7.97
N SER A 119 18.65 -20.17 7.18
CA SER A 119 19.11 -20.07 5.80
C SER A 119 18.02 -19.36 4.98
N VAL A 120 18.26 -18.08 4.66
CA VAL A 120 17.39 -17.31 3.77
C VAL A 120 17.30 -18.08 2.45
N SER A 121 16.11 -18.56 2.10
CA SER A 121 15.92 -19.43 0.94
C SER A 121 16.14 -18.63 -0.35
N LEU A 122 16.85 -19.22 -1.33
CA LEU A 122 17.15 -18.59 -2.62
C LEU A 122 15.92 -17.97 -3.33
N PRO A 123 14.71 -18.56 -3.29
CA PRO A 123 13.51 -17.95 -3.87
C PRO A 123 13.08 -16.65 -3.16
N SER A 124 13.27 -16.54 -1.84
CA SER A 124 12.90 -15.33 -1.08
C SER A 124 13.81 -14.15 -1.43
N LEU A 125 15.10 -14.42 -1.69
CA LEU A 125 16.06 -13.42 -2.12
C LEU A 125 15.76 -12.92 -3.53
N GLN A 126 15.37 -13.81 -4.46
CA GLN A 126 14.92 -13.43 -5.80
C GLN A 126 13.66 -12.59 -5.76
N HIS A 127 12.68 -12.96 -4.93
CA HIS A 127 11.46 -12.17 -4.75
C HIS A 127 11.79 -10.77 -4.20
N ALA A 128 12.62 -10.67 -3.16
CA ALA A 128 13.03 -9.39 -2.58
C ALA A 128 13.77 -8.51 -3.60
N ALA A 129 14.65 -9.08 -4.43
CA ALA A 129 15.33 -8.35 -5.49
C ALA A 129 14.35 -7.83 -6.56
N LYS A 130 13.35 -8.64 -6.93
CA LYS A 130 12.28 -8.24 -7.86
C LYS A 130 11.45 -7.09 -7.28
N VAL A 131 11.03 -7.19 -6.02
CA VAL A 131 10.27 -6.13 -5.32
C VAL A 131 11.09 -4.84 -5.27
N ALA A 132 12.37 -4.92 -4.91
CA ALA A 132 13.25 -3.74 -4.87
C ALA A 132 13.32 -3.03 -6.24
N GLU A 133 13.39 -3.77 -7.34
CA GLU A 133 13.42 -3.20 -8.68
C GLU A 133 12.08 -2.56 -9.08
N LEU A 134 10.96 -3.19 -8.75
CA LEU A 134 9.63 -2.63 -8.98
C LEU A 134 9.43 -1.34 -8.15
N SER A 135 9.86 -1.32 -6.89
CA SER A 135 9.80 -0.14 -6.04
C SER A 135 10.63 1.02 -6.59
N LYS A 136 11.81 0.77 -7.17
CA LYS A 136 12.60 1.82 -7.85
C LYS A 136 11.85 2.43 -9.03
N LYS A 137 11.20 1.61 -9.86
CA LYS A 137 10.39 2.09 -11.00
C LYS A 137 9.22 2.93 -10.51
N ALA A 138 8.54 2.50 -9.45
CA ALA A 138 7.45 3.24 -8.84
C ALA A 138 7.91 4.61 -8.29
N ILE A 139 9.03 4.66 -7.56
CA ILE A 139 9.60 5.93 -7.06
C ILE A 139 9.94 6.86 -8.21
N HIS A 140 10.57 6.33 -9.27
CA HIS A 140 10.90 7.12 -10.45
C HIS A 140 9.63 7.74 -11.07
N PHE A 141 8.57 6.95 -11.21
CA PHE A 141 7.27 7.42 -11.70
C PHE A 141 6.64 8.50 -10.78
N ILE A 142 6.67 8.31 -9.46
CA ILE A 142 6.15 9.30 -8.50
C ILE A 142 6.93 10.61 -8.58
N LYS A 143 8.26 10.54 -8.73
CA LYS A 143 9.15 11.71 -8.76
C LYS A 143 9.20 12.42 -10.12
N SER A 144 8.64 11.85 -11.19
CA SER A 144 8.71 12.40 -12.56
C SER A 144 7.81 13.62 -12.83
N ARG A 145 7.38 14.36 -11.78
CA ARG A 145 6.52 15.57 -11.86
C ARG A 145 5.27 15.37 -12.71
N ASN A 146 4.52 14.31 -12.45
CA ASN A 146 3.25 14.02 -13.11
C ASN A 146 2.10 14.84 -12.50
N PRO A 147 1.35 15.66 -13.27
CA PRO A 147 0.22 16.44 -12.74
C PRO A 147 -0.92 15.57 -12.18
N ALA A 148 -1.02 14.32 -12.64
CA ALA A 148 -1.98 13.34 -12.13
C ALA A 148 -1.65 12.80 -10.74
N LEU A 149 -0.44 13.07 -10.22
CA LEU A 149 0.01 12.64 -8.89
C LEU A 149 0.09 13.84 -7.93
N LYS A 150 -0.43 13.66 -6.72
CA LYS A 150 -0.29 14.58 -5.58
C LYS A 150 0.17 13.77 -4.37
N CYS A 151 1.24 14.20 -3.72
CA CYS A 151 1.69 13.57 -2.49
C CYS A 151 0.93 14.18 -1.32
N VAL A 152 0.48 13.35 -0.38
CA VAL A 152 -0.40 13.79 0.72
C VAL A 152 0.13 13.33 2.07
N THR A 153 0.03 14.23 3.05
CA THR A 153 0.35 13.99 4.44
C THR A 153 -0.70 13.12 5.13
N THR A 154 -0.37 12.50 6.26
CA THR A 154 -1.37 11.77 7.07
C THR A 154 -2.52 12.68 7.51
N LYS A 155 -2.25 13.99 7.64
CA LYS A 155 -3.26 15.02 7.98
C LYS A 155 -4.11 15.48 6.77
N GLY A 156 -3.87 14.96 5.57
CA GLY A 156 -4.65 15.28 4.36
C GLY A 156 -4.16 16.51 3.58
N SER A 157 -3.02 17.08 3.94
CA SER A 157 -2.43 18.23 3.22
C SER A 157 -1.70 17.77 1.97
N ILE A 158 -1.95 18.45 0.85
CA ILE A 158 -1.25 18.19 -0.42
C ILE A 158 0.09 18.90 -0.43
N LEU A 159 1.16 18.12 -0.63
CA LEU A 159 2.50 18.67 -0.82
C LEU A 159 2.68 19.21 -2.23
N LYS A 160 3.20 20.45 -2.32
CA LYS A 160 3.50 21.13 -3.59
C LYS A 160 4.86 20.72 -4.18
N THR A 161 5.75 20.16 -3.35
CA THR A 161 7.14 19.85 -3.70
C THR A 161 7.44 18.39 -3.36
N SER A 162 8.36 17.79 -4.11
CA SER A 162 8.90 16.44 -3.92
C SER A 162 9.90 16.30 -2.75
N ASN A 163 10.05 17.34 -1.91
CA ASN A 163 10.88 17.27 -0.72
C ASN A 163 10.06 16.62 0.40
N PHE A 164 10.20 15.31 0.52
CA PHE A 164 9.52 14.50 1.53
C PHE A 164 10.30 14.61 2.84
N THR A 165 9.79 15.40 3.78
CA THR A 165 10.24 15.35 5.17
C THR A 165 9.47 14.26 5.89
N VAL A 166 10.16 13.45 6.69
CA VAL A 166 9.52 12.46 7.58
C VAL A 166 8.49 13.21 8.43
N GLU A 167 7.24 12.78 8.38
CA GLU A 167 6.21 13.33 9.25
C GLU A 167 6.50 12.91 10.69
N ASP A 168 6.30 13.83 11.64
CA ASP A 168 6.45 13.56 13.07
C ASP A 168 5.70 12.28 13.45
N ASP A 169 6.46 11.34 13.99
CA ASP A 169 5.97 10.03 14.41
C ASP A 169 5.10 10.23 15.66
N ASP A 170 3.79 10.38 15.45
CA ASP A 170 2.78 10.48 16.49
C ASP A 170 2.59 9.10 17.14
N GLY A 171 3.63 8.64 17.83
CA GLY A 171 3.69 7.42 18.62
C GLY A 171 3.87 6.13 17.81
N ASP A 172 4.84 5.34 18.27
CA ASP A 172 5.30 3.99 17.85
C ASP A 172 4.20 2.87 17.84
N LEU A 173 2.91 3.25 17.75
CA LEU A 173 1.75 2.35 17.90
C LEU A 173 0.85 2.29 16.66
N LYS A 174 0.92 3.24 15.73
CA LYS A 174 0.09 3.23 14.52
C LYS A 174 0.80 2.48 13.39
N SER A 175 0.14 1.46 12.84
CA SER A 175 0.67 0.76 11.67
C SER A 175 0.65 1.65 10.42
N ASN A 176 1.48 1.32 9.43
CA ASN A 176 1.48 2.03 8.15
C ASN A 176 0.11 2.00 7.48
N ASP A 177 -0.61 0.88 7.58
CA ASP A 177 -2.00 0.74 7.16
C ASP A 177 -2.92 1.75 7.84
N ASP A 178 -2.76 1.96 9.15
CA ASP A 178 -3.56 2.95 9.89
C ASP A 178 -3.26 4.37 9.41
N ARG A 179 -2.01 4.67 9.05
CA ARG A 179 -1.61 5.97 8.47
C ARG A 179 -2.19 6.16 7.07
N ILE A 180 -2.19 5.13 6.22
CA ILE A 180 -2.82 5.17 4.89
C ILE A 180 -4.33 5.41 5.03
N LEU A 181 -4.98 4.68 5.94
CA LEU A 181 -6.40 4.85 6.24
C LEU A 181 -6.71 6.26 6.77
N GLU A 182 -5.94 6.74 7.74
CA GLU A 182 -6.10 8.09 8.31
C GLU A 182 -5.94 9.17 7.23
N THR A 183 -4.97 9.00 6.33
CA THR A 183 -4.77 9.88 5.17
C THR A 183 -6.04 9.95 4.31
N ALA A 184 -6.58 8.79 3.91
CA ALA A 184 -7.77 8.72 3.05
C ALA A 184 -9.02 9.31 3.73
N LEU A 185 -9.21 9.04 5.02
CA LEU A 185 -10.33 9.60 5.81
C LEU A 185 -10.24 11.12 5.95
N ASN A 186 -9.03 11.66 6.15
CA ASN A 186 -8.82 13.10 6.25
C ASN A 186 -9.08 13.81 4.90
N LEU A 187 -8.79 13.15 3.77
CA LEU A 187 -9.18 13.65 2.44
C LEU A 187 -10.70 13.68 2.24
N CYS A 188 -11.45 12.70 2.77
CA CYS A 188 -12.91 12.66 2.67
C CYS A 188 -13.60 13.83 3.41
N ARG A 189 -13.02 14.30 4.53
CA ARG A 189 -13.64 15.33 5.39
C ARG A 189 -13.81 16.68 4.71
N HIS A 190 -13.07 16.96 3.63
CA HIS A 190 -13.10 18.24 2.94
C HIS A 190 -14.22 18.42 1.90
N ASN A 191 -15.06 17.40 1.63
CA ASN A 191 -15.97 17.40 0.47
C ASN A 191 -17.48 17.19 0.75
N VAL A 192 -17.97 17.38 1.98
CA VAL A 192 -19.39 17.14 2.28
C VAL A 192 -20.29 18.33 1.88
N LYS A 193 -21.25 18.09 0.98
CA LYS A 193 -22.38 19.00 0.69
C LYS A 193 -23.67 18.46 1.32
N GLU A 194 -24.28 19.18 2.27
CA GLU A 194 -25.66 19.00 2.80
C GLU A 194 -26.56 20.12 2.21
N LYS A 195 -27.89 20.06 2.03
CA LYS A 195 -29.01 19.24 2.55
C LYS A 195 -30.24 19.49 1.63
N GLN A 196 -31.15 18.51 1.48
CA GLN A 196 -32.52 18.77 0.99
C GLN A 196 -33.54 17.87 1.73
N ALA A 197 -34.59 18.49 2.27
CA ALA A 197 -35.87 17.88 2.65
C ALA A 197 -35.82 16.47 3.31
N GLY A 198 -35.18 16.34 4.48
CA GLY A 198 -35.30 15.15 5.35
C GLY A 198 -34.50 13.90 4.94
N THR A 199 -33.95 13.84 3.72
CA THR A 199 -33.02 12.79 3.29
C THR A 199 -31.62 13.38 3.13
N ARG A 200 -30.62 12.81 3.83
CA ARG A 200 -29.23 13.27 3.69
C ARG A 200 -28.60 12.61 2.47
N TYR A 201 -28.06 13.40 1.55
CA TYR A 201 -27.28 12.94 0.41
C TYR A 201 -25.80 13.20 0.68
N LEU A 202 -24.98 12.16 0.64
CA LEU A 202 -23.53 12.26 0.78
C LEU A 202 -22.88 11.91 -0.55
N THR A 203 -22.04 12.79 -1.09
CA THR A 203 -21.19 12.46 -2.24
C THR A 203 -19.78 12.20 -1.75
N LEU A 204 -19.24 11.01 -1.99
CA LEU A 204 -17.86 10.65 -1.65
C LEU A 204 -17.03 10.62 -2.92
N ASP A 205 -15.93 11.35 -2.96
CA ASP A 205 -15.06 11.42 -4.14
C ASP A 205 -13.68 10.77 -3.95
N VAL A 206 -13.39 10.32 -2.74
CA VAL A 206 -12.18 9.57 -2.40
C VAL A 206 -12.47 8.07 -2.43
N VAL A 207 -11.58 7.31 -3.06
CA VAL A 207 -11.59 5.84 -3.07
C VAL A 207 -10.20 5.32 -2.72
N LEU A 208 -10.12 4.40 -1.76
CA LEU A 208 -8.91 3.65 -1.44
C LEU A 208 -8.73 2.50 -2.44
N LEU A 209 -7.53 2.41 -3.00
CA LEU A 209 -7.11 1.34 -3.88
C LEU A 209 -6.17 0.41 -3.11
N THR A 210 -6.62 -0.82 -2.87
CA THR A 210 -5.84 -1.82 -2.15
C THR A 210 -6.32 -3.23 -2.50
N THR A 211 -5.42 -4.20 -2.46
CA THR A 211 -5.72 -5.63 -2.50
C THR A 211 -5.60 -6.28 -1.11
N ASP A 212 -5.17 -5.54 -0.09
CA ASP A 212 -5.01 -6.06 1.27
C ASP A 212 -6.37 -6.24 1.95
N ARG A 213 -6.59 -7.43 2.52
CA ARG A 213 -7.85 -7.79 3.16
C ARG A 213 -8.07 -7.01 4.46
N ASN A 214 -7.03 -6.83 5.27
CA ASN A 214 -7.12 -6.18 6.57
C ASN A 214 -7.38 -4.69 6.41
N LEU A 215 -6.61 -4.01 5.55
CA LEU A 215 -6.80 -2.60 5.22
C LEU A 215 -8.18 -2.37 4.59
N ARG A 216 -8.64 -3.26 3.70
CA ARG A 216 -10.00 -3.19 3.14
C ARG A 216 -11.08 -3.31 4.20
N VAL A 217 -10.94 -4.23 5.17
CA VAL A 217 -11.88 -4.34 6.30
C VAL A 217 -11.89 -3.06 7.12
N LYS A 218 -10.72 -2.54 7.51
CA LYS A 218 -10.60 -1.29 8.29
C LYS A 218 -11.25 -0.10 7.57
N ALA A 219 -11.03 0.02 6.26
CA ALA A 219 -11.61 1.07 5.44
C ALA A 219 -13.15 0.97 5.35
N ILE A 220 -13.68 -0.23 5.12
CA ILE A 220 -15.14 -0.45 5.11
C ILE A 220 -15.77 -0.11 6.46
N SER A 221 -15.12 -0.47 7.58
CA SER A 221 -15.58 -0.13 8.93
C SER A 221 -15.60 1.38 9.22
N ASN A 222 -14.90 2.19 8.43
CA ASN A 222 -14.87 3.65 8.54
C ASN A 222 -15.63 4.35 7.39
N ASP A 223 -16.54 3.64 6.71
CA ASP A 223 -17.33 4.12 5.57
C ASP A 223 -16.50 4.68 4.38
N LEU A 224 -15.22 4.30 4.30
CA LEU A 224 -14.35 4.67 3.20
C LEU A 224 -14.62 3.76 1.99
N PRO A 225 -14.89 4.30 0.79
CA PRO A 225 -15.03 3.47 -0.41
C PRO A 225 -13.70 2.80 -0.77
N VAL A 226 -13.74 1.50 -1.06
CA VAL A 226 -12.54 0.70 -1.41
C VAL A 226 -12.79 -0.07 -2.71
N ARG A 227 -11.76 -0.16 -3.56
CA ARG A 227 -11.72 -1.01 -4.74
C ARG A 227 -10.33 -1.63 -4.92
N GLU A 228 -10.29 -2.80 -5.53
CA GLU A 228 -9.04 -3.35 -6.04
C GLU A 228 -8.67 -2.64 -7.35
N LEU A 229 -7.38 -2.52 -7.65
CA LEU A 229 -6.93 -1.74 -8.80
C LEU A 229 -7.40 -2.31 -10.16
N PRO A 230 -7.28 -3.63 -10.44
CA PRO A 230 -7.75 -4.19 -11.71
C PRO A 230 -9.27 -4.00 -11.92
N ASP A 231 -10.03 -4.17 -10.84
CA ASP A 231 -11.47 -3.91 -10.82
C ASP A 231 -11.80 -2.45 -11.15
N PHE A 232 -11.02 -1.51 -10.59
CA PHE A 232 -11.19 -0.09 -10.86
C PHE A 232 -10.91 0.24 -12.33
N ILE A 233 -9.83 -0.29 -12.92
CA ILE A 233 -9.49 -0.09 -14.33
C ILE A 233 -10.63 -0.55 -15.25
N LYS A 234 -11.15 -1.76 -15.00
CA LYS A 234 -12.27 -2.32 -15.76
C LYS A 234 -13.53 -1.48 -15.61
N TRP A 235 -13.86 -1.09 -14.39
CA TRP A 235 -15.03 -0.25 -14.09
C TRP A 235 -14.92 1.13 -14.74
N ALA A 236 -13.73 1.73 -14.72
CA ALA A 236 -13.46 3.04 -15.31
C ALA A 236 -13.37 3.01 -16.84
N GLY A 237 -13.37 1.83 -17.46
CA GLY A 237 -13.24 1.68 -18.91
C GLY A 237 -11.85 2.08 -19.43
N LEU A 238 -10.82 1.99 -18.58
CA LEU A 238 -9.45 2.38 -18.93
C LEU A 238 -8.68 1.26 -19.64
N SER A 239 -9.21 0.03 -19.66
CA SER A 239 -8.58 -1.15 -20.27
C SER A 239 -8.63 -1.23 -21.80
N ALA A 240 -9.08 -0.16 -22.48
CA ALA A 240 -9.32 -0.12 -23.92
C ALA A 240 -8.09 0.37 -24.71
#